data_AF-A0A7S2VQL1-F1
#
_entry.id   AF-A0A7S2VQL1-F1
#
_cell.length_a   1.000
_cell.length_b   1.000
_cell.length_c   1.000
_cell.angle_alpha   90.00
_cell.angle_beta   90.00
_cell.angle_gamma   90.00
#
_symmetry.space_group_name_H-M   'P 1'
#
loop_
_entity.id
_entity.type
_entity.pdbx_description
1 polymer ?
#
loop_
_entity_poly.entity_id
_entity_poly.type
_entity_poly.pdbx_seq_one_letter_code
_entity_poly.pdbx_strand_id
1 'polypeptide(L)'
;MSCDAEGDLDEEELRGGLGDVFGERRVACLRTLERLATGCRGEFATIWDEDAKMVPSLEGNRRTATLYRMEKKRVLDLAIEALHKEAELAKKGGGLPFAVTGLRG
;
A
#
# COMPACT_ATOMS: atom_id res chain seq x y z
N MET A 1 -6.35 34.14 -7.00
CA MET A 1 -6.26 32.68 -7.14
C MET A 1 -5.20 32.24 -6.16
N SER A 2 -5.60 31.88 -4.93
CA SER A 2 -4.67 31.36 -3.94
C SER A 2 -4.40 29.90 -4.29
N CYS A 3 -3.13 29.58 -4.50
CA CYS A 3 -2.69 28.19 -4.45
C CYS A 3 -2.82 27.76 -2.99
N ASP A 4 -3.83 26.95 -2.70
CA ASP A 4 -3.97 26.34 -1.39
C ASP A 4 -2.76 25.42 -1.14
N ALA A 5 -2.21 25.54 0.05
CA ALA A 5 -0.97 24.94 0.50
C ALA A 5 -0.97 23.42 0.31
N GLU A 6 -0.12 22.92 -0.58
CA GLU A 6 0.37 21.55 -0.47
C GLU A 6 1.26 21.53 0.77
N GLY A 7 0.72 20.99 1.87
CA GLY A 7 1.48 20.71 3.07
C GLY A 7 2.45 19.59 2.76
N ASP A 8 3.70 19.94 2.45
CA ASP A 8 4.82 19.02 2.46
C ASP A 8 4.91 18.44 3.87
N LEU A 9 4.54 17.17 4.01
CA LEU A 9 4.76 16.40 5.24
C LEU A 9 6.28 16.31 5.43
N ASP A 10 6.78 16.78 6.57
CA ASP A 10 8.20 16.74 6.85
C ASP A 10 8.70 15.29 7.08
N GLU A 11 10.02 15.07 6.92
CA GLU A 11 10.62 13.74 7.09
C GLU A 11 10.45 13.16 8.51
N GLU A 12 10.18 14.01 9.52
CA GLU A 12 9.89 13.56 10.88
C GLU A 12 8.46 13.02 11.02
N GLU A 13 7.46 13.65 10.40
CA GLU A 13 6.09 13.13 10.31
C GLU A 13 6.02 11.82 9.52
N LEU A 14 6.88 11.65 8.50
CA LEU A 14 7.03 10.40 7.78
C LEU A 14 7.61 9.25 8.65
N ARG A 15 8.42 9.55 9.68
CA ARG A 15 8.99 8.52 10.58
C ARG A 15 7.96 7.87 11.50
N GLY A 16 6.89 8.57 11.85
CA GLY A 16 5.78 8.02 12.65
C GLY A 16 4.89 7.04 11.87
N GLY A 17 4.96 7.07 10.53
CA GLY A 17 4.12 6.26 9.65
C GLY A 17 2.63 6.48 9.92
N LEU A 18 1.81 5.43 9.75
CA LEU A 18 0.39 5.45 10.13
C LEU A 18 0.17 5.09 11.62
N GLY A 19 1.23 5.12 12.44
CA GLY A 19 1.17 4.79 13.86
C GLY A 19 0.42 5.84 14.68
N ASP A 20 0.57 7.11 14.31
CA ASP A 20 -0.03 8.26 15.00
C ASP A 20 -1.41 8.65 14.44
N VAL A 21 -1.81 8.01 13.33
CA VAL A 21 -3.15 8.17 12.75
C VAL A 21 -4.07 7.14 13.42
N PHE A 22 -5.07 7.59 14.17
CA PHE A 22 -5.98 6.71 14.92
C PHE A 22 -7.39 6.61 14.31
N GLY A 23 -8.10 5.55 14.68
CA GLY A 23 -9.52 5.37 14.40
C GLY A 23 -9.88 5.38 12.91
N GLU A 24 -10.96 6.08 12.57
CA GLU A 24 -11.51 6.12 11.21
C GLU A 24 -10.53 6.71 10.17
N ARG A 25 -9.70 7.67 10.58
CA ARG A 25 -8.67 8.26 9.68
C ARG A 25 -7.62 7.22 9.29
N ARG A 26 -7.21 6.36 10.23
CA ARG A 26 -6.24 5.28 9.95
C ARG A 26 -6.80 4.30 8.92
N VAL A 27 -8.05 3.89 9.13
CA VAL A 27 -8.76 2.99 8.22
C VAL A 27 -8.88 3.64 6.84
N ALA A 28 -9.26 4.92 6.77
CA ALA A 28 -9.36 5.65 5.51
C ALA A 28 -8.02 5.71 4.76
N CYS A 29 -6.91 6.03 5.45
CA CYS A 29 -5.57 6.03 4.86
C CYS A 29 -5.18 4.66 4.31
N LEU A 30 -5.36 3.59 5.09
CA LEU A 30 -5.05 2.21 4.67
C LEU A 30 -5.87 1.81 3.44
N ARG A 31 -7.16 2.17 3.39
CA ARG A 31 -8.02 1.90 2.23
C ARG A 31 -7.63 2.72 1.01
N THR A 32 -7.19 3.96 1.17
CA THR A 32 -6.67 4.77 0.06
C THR A 32 -5.40 4.16 -0.51
N LEU A 33 -4.46 3.73 0.34
CA LEU A 33 -3.24 3.05 -0.09
C LEU A 33 -3.55 1.71 -0.79
N GLU A 34 -4.49 0.93 -0.27
CA GLU A 34 -4.93 -0.33 -0.88
C GLU A 34 -5.49 -0.08 -2.29
N ARG A 35 -6.34 0.95 -2.46
CA ARG A 35 -6.88 1.33 -3.77
C ARG A 35 -5.79 1.79 -4.73
N LEU A 36 -4.82 2.58 -4.25
CA LEU A 36 -3.68 3.01 -5.07
C LEU A 36 -2.87 1.81 -5.56
N ALA A 37 -2.49 0.90 -4.65
CA ALA A 37 -1.76 -0.32 -5.00
C ALA A 37 -2.55 -1.21 -5.97
N THR A 38 -3.87 -1.33 -5.78
CA THR A 38 -4.77 -2.04 -6.68
C THR A 38 -4.81 -1.38 -8.07
N GLY A 39 -4.86 -0.06 -8.13
CA GLY A 39 -4.76 0.71 -9.37
C GLY A 39 -3.47 0.40 -10.12
N CYS A 40 -2.31 0.55 -9.47
CA CYS A 40 -1.01 0.20 -10.07
C CYS A 40 -0.94 -1.26 -10.51
N ARG A 41 -1.55 -2.19 -9.76
CA ARG A 41 -1.60 -3.60 -10.12
C ARG A 41 -2.44 -3.88 -11.36
N GLY A 42 -3.46 -3.05 -11.62
CA GLY A 42 -4.32 -3.10 -12.80
C GLY A 42 -3.69 -2.52 -14.07
N GLU A 43 -2.61 -1.74 -13.97
CA GLU A 43 -1.94 -1.13 -15.14
C GLU A 43 -1.09 -2.12 -15.95
N PHE A 44 -0.79 -3.31 -15.39
CA PHE A 44 -0.03 -4.31 -16.12
C PHE A 44 -0.87 -4.90 -17.26
N ALA A 45 -0.33 -4.82 -18.48
CA ALA A 45 -0.96 -5.35 -19.68
C ALA A 45 -1.08 -6.88 -19.72
N THR A 46 -0.38 -7.60 -18.83
CA THR A 46 -0.39 -9.07 -18.74
C THR A 46 -0.68 -9.52 -17.33
N ILE A 47 -1.22 -10.72 -17.16
CA ILE A 47 -1.34 -11.38 -15.85
C ILE A 47 -0.09 -12.18 -15.50
N TRP A 48 -0.03 -12.75 -14.29
CA TRP A 48 1.14 -13.52 -13.83
C TRP A 48 1.38 -14.76 -14.71
N ASP A 49 0.33 -15.53 -15.00
CA ASP A 49 0.44 -16.79 -15.74
C ASP A 49 0.92 -16.61 -17.18
N GLU A 50 0.54 -15.49 -17.81
CA GLU A 50 1.02 -15.13 -19.14
C GLU A 50 2.53 -14.87 -19.14
N ASP A 51 3.01 -14.10 -18.16
CA ASP A 51 4.44 -13.83 -18.01
C ASP A 51 5.22 -15.11 -17.68
N ALA A 52 4.70 -15.95 -16.78
CA ALA A 52 5.32 -17.20 -16.38
C ALA A 52 5.51 -18.15 -17.58
N LYS A 53 4.54 -18.18 -18.51
CA LYS A 53 4.63 -18.97 -19.76
C LYS A 53 5.64 -18.39 -20.75
N MET A 54 5.84 -17.08 -20.77
CA MET A 54 6.78 -16.41 -21.69
C MET A 54 8.24 -16.53 -21.23
N VAL A 55 8.51 -16.51 -19.92
CA VAL A 55 9.89 -16.49 -19.39
C VAL A 55 10.82 -17.58 -19.96
N PRO A 56 10.40 -18.86 -20.13
CA PRO A 56 11.29 -19.91 -20.65
C PRO A 56 11.77 -19.69 -22.09
N SER A 57 11.03 -18.92 -22.90
CA SER A 57 11.36 -18.66 -24.31
C SER A 57 12.07 -17.32 -24.53
N LEU A 58 12.28 -16.53 -23.46
CA LEU A 58 12.93 -15.22 -23.53
C LEU A 58 14.39 -15.30 -23.08
N GLU A 59 15.23 -14.49 -23.72
CA GLU A 59 16.65 -14.36 -23.37
C GLU A 59 17.06 -12.89 -23.14
N GLY A 60 18.20 -12.71 -22.49
CA GLY A 60 18.81 -11.41 -22.22
C GLY A 60 17.85 -10.40 -21.57
N ASN A 61 17.87 -9.18 -22.08
CA ASN A 61 17.10 -8.05 -21.52
C ASN A 61 15.58 -8.29 -21.50
N ARG A 62 15.03 -9.06 -22.45
CA ARG A 62 13.59 -9.35 -22.49
C ARG A 62 13.17 -10.26 -21.34
N ARG A 63 14.02 -11.25 -21.02
CA ARG A 63 13.80 -12.12 -19.86
C ARG A 63 13.89 -11.33 -18.57
N THR A 64 14.92 -10.50 -18.41
CA THR A 64 15.10 -9.64 -17.22
C THR A 64 13.91 -8.70 -17.02
N ALA A 65 13.44 -8.02 -18.08
CA ALA A 65 12.29 -7.13 -18.00
C ALA A 65 11.01 -7.87 -17.60
N THR A 66 10.79 -9.08 -18.11
CA THR A 66 9.63 -9.90 -17.77
C THR A 66 9.68 -10.38 -16.32
N LEU A 67 10.83 -10.86 -15.85
CA LEU A 67 11.03 -11.25 -14.45
C LEU A 67 10.82 -10.07 -13.50
N TYR A 68 11.34 -8.90 -13.85
CA TYR A 68 11.15 -7.68 -13.06
C TYR A 68 9.67 -7.25 -13.01
N ARG A 69 8.95 -7.35 -14.13
CA ARG A 69 7.49 -7.12 -14.18
C ARG A 69 6.74 -8.10 -13.28
N MET A 70 7.09 -9.38 -13.31
CA MET A 70 6.50 -10.39 -12.43
C MET A 70 6.75 -10.04 -10.96
N GLU A 71 8.00 -9.74 -10.59
CA GLU A 71 8.31 -9.40 -9.20
C GLU A 71 7.56 -8.15 -8.72
N LYS A 72 7.41 -7.13 -9.57
CA LYS A 72 6.55 -5.97 -9.26
C LYS A 72 5.11 -6.36 -8.96
N LYS A 73 4.50 -7.24 -9.78
CA LYS A 73 3.15 -7.75 -9.54
C LYS A 73 3.07 -8.46 -8.19
N ARG A 74 4.05 -9.33 -7.88
CA ARG A 74 4.12 -10.05 -6.60
C ARG A 74 4.18 -9.11 -5.41
N VAL A 75 5.05 -8.10 -5.46
CA VAL A 75 5.19 -7.11 -4.38
C VAL A 75 3.90 -6.31 -4.19
N LEU A 76 3.23 -5.93 -5.27
CA LEU A 76 1.93 -5.24 -5.20
C LEU A 76 0.83 -6.14 -4.62
N ASP A 77 0.78 -7.42 -5.02
CA ASP A 77 -0.20 -8.38 -4.48
C ASP A 77 0.01 -8.55 -2.95
N LEU A 78 1.26 -8.65 -2.49
CA LEU A 78 1.59 -8.69 -1.07
C LEU A 78 1.22 -7.39 -0.34
N ALA A 79 1.48 -6.23 -0.95
CA ALA A 79 1.15 -4.95 -0.37
C ALA A 79 -0.36 -4.76 -0.21
N ILE A 80 -1.15 -5.14 -1.22
CA ILE A 80 -2.62 -5.10 -1.18
C ILE A 80 -3.13 -5.98 -0.04
N GLU A 81 -2.65 -7.23 0.05
CA GLU A 81 -3.06 -8.14 1.12
C GLU A 81 -2.71 -7.60 2.51
N ALA A 82 -1.49 -7.07 2.69
CA ALA A 82 -1.05 -6.49 3.95
C ALA A 82 -1.89 -5.27 4.35
N LEU A 83 -2.16 -4.35 3.41
CA LEU A 83 -2.98 -3.17 3.65
C LEU A 83 -4.44 -3.54 3.96
N HIS A 84 -4.98 -4.52 3.25
CA HIS A 84 -6.33 -5.03 3.52
C HIS A 84 -6.45 -5.61 4.92
N LYS A 85 -5.50 -6.48 5.30
CA LYS A 85 -5.45 -7.10 6.63
C LYS A 85 -5.32 -6.04 7.71
N GLU A 86 -4.44 -5.06 7.54
CA GLU A 86 -4.23 -3.99 8.50
C GLU A 86 -5.46 -3.09 8.64
N ALA A 87 -6.17 -2.81 7.54
CA ALA A 87 -7.42 -2.04 7.57
C ALA A 87 -8.51 -2.79 8.36
N GLU A 88 -8.61 -4.11 8.21
CA GLU A 88 -9.55 -4.93 8.98
C GLU A 88 -9.19 -5.03 10.46
N LEU A 89 -7.90 -5.09 10.80
CA LEU A 89 -7.44 -5.02 12.19
C LEU A 89 -7.73 -3.65 12.82
N ALA A 90 -7.47 -2.57 12.08
CA ALA A 90 -7.76 -1.20 12.53
C ALA A 90 -9.25 -0.96 12.79
N LYS A 91 -10.15 -1.55 12.00
CA LYS A 91 -11.60 -1.52 12.26
C LYS A 91 -11.98 -2.23 13.56
N LYS A 92 -11.36 -3.38 13.85
CA LYS A 92 -11.63 -4.18 15.06
C LYS A 92 -11.03 -3.56 16.32
N GLY A 93 -9.91 -2.86 16.18
CA GLY A 93 -9.17 -2.18 17.26
C GLY A 93 -9.69 -0.79 17.64
N GLY A 94 -10.83 -0.35 17.11
CA GLY A 94 -11.47 0.95 17.42
C GLY A 94 -12.02 1.09 18.84
N GLY A 95 -11.33 0.53 19.84
CA GLY A 95 -11.55 0.82 21.25
C GLY A 95 -11.13 2.26 21.57
N LEU A 96 -11.85 2.86 22.51
CA LEU A 96 -11.94 4.30 22.77
C LEU A 96 -10.60 5.06 22.74
N PRO A 97 -10.59 6.31 22.21
CA PRO A 97 -9.40 7.15 22.15
C PRO A 97 -8.77 7.37 23.54
N PHE A 98 -7.47 7.65 23.58
CA PHE A 98 -6.69 7.97 24.80
C PHE A 98 -7.41 8.93 25.76
N ALA A 99 -8.14 9.90 25.20
CA ALA A 99 -8.95 10.86 25.94
C ALA A 99 -10.01 10.23 26.88
N VAL A 100 -10.32 8.94 26.71
CA VAL A 100 -11.34 8.20 27.49
C VAL A 100 -10.72 7.13 28.39
N THR A 101 -9.53 6.61 28.09
CA THR A 101 -8.94 5.48 28.84
C THR A 101 -7.89 5.89 29.86
N GLY A 102 -7.27 7.07 29.72
CA GLY A 102 -6.34 7.64 30.72
C GLY A 102 -5.07 6.82 31.00
N LEU A 103 -4.88 5.67 30.37
CA LEU A 103 -3.72 4.81 30.55
C LEU A 103 -2.61 5.25 29.58
N ARG A 104 -1.51 5.76 30.15
CA ARG A 104 -0.22 5.83 29.45
C ARG A 104 0.31 4.41 29.31
N GLY A 105 0.89 4.12 28.14
CA GLY A 105 1.67 2.90 27.91
C GLY A 105 2.85 2.77 28.87
#